data_AF-A0A4P6X7S6-F1
#
_entry.id   AF-A0A4P6X7S6-F1
#
_cell.length_a   1.000
_cell.length_b   1.000
_cell.length_c   1.000
_cell.angle_alpha   90.00
_cell.angle_beta   90.00
_cell.angle_gamma   90.00
#
_symmetry.space_group_name_H-M   'P 1'
#
loop_
_entity.id
_entity.type
_entity.pdbx_description
1 polymer ?
#
loop_
_entity_poly.entity_id
_entity_poly.type
_entity_poly.pdbx_seq_one_letter_code
_entity_poly.pdbx_strand_id
1 'polypeptide(L)'
;MSASEFDTDATTTAPTLEAGRLPVVHGPGVASALAELGRTEDVHLSPDNRRLAIAGHLSNRVLVLGIDIDWGAKGPHVRLHSPQPFVSREFSYPHGLFWSGDDTLLVANRQGGVPVFHIPPPTGGATPCELQPLLRLETVHPGLVETPGSVSARPMACGCLDVLVCNNYTHQVTQHLVDLGGARPGALAGSPLLARGLDIPDGVAHSPDGRWIAVSNHNEHCVRLYDTSRPLGPDAEPDARLLGVDYPHGLRFVENSRRILVADAGAPFVHIYTCPDGRWRGEQRHGCRLRVLDEDTFLQGRSNPQEGGPKGLDLDRSGHLMVITNEMVPLDFFDLRSLPGLSLEDGRAGPCPAEVRPMQDAQVWRRQVQGLARTLGRLEERLQSQVALAADLARKNAQLSQREDHCRLVERALAQSQAALAESQRGMAELLASRSWRLMAPYRLAGRVFRRWFSGAKV
;
A
#
# COMPACT_ATOMS: atom_id res chain seq x y z
N MET A 1 19.19 19.66 -9.44
CA MET A 1 20.22 19.02 -8.60
C MET A 1 20.86 17.95 -9.46
N SER A 2 22.19 17.99 -9.56
CA SER A 2 23.00 17.21 -10.49
C SER A 2 22.80 15.70 -10.29
N ALA A 3 22.87 14.97 -11.40
CA ALA A 3 23.12 13.54 -11.44
C ALA A 3 24.43 13.25 -10.70
N SER A 4 24.34 13.00 -9.39
CA SER A 4 25.40 12.39 -8.61
C SER A 4 25.27 10.90 -8.77
N GLU A 5 26.17 10.33 -9.57
CA GLU A 5 26.85 9.05 -9.34
C GLU A 5 26.13 8.16 -8.32
N PHE A 6 25.14 7.39 -8.78
CA PHE A 6 24.84 6.14 -8.10
C PHE A 6 25.99 5.21 -8.41
N ASP A 7 26.77 4.96 -7.38
CA ASP A 7 27.81 3.97 -7.25
C ASP A 7 27.42 2.64 -7.91
N THR A 8 27.79 2.50 -9.19
CA THR A 8 27.76 1.24 -9.93
C THR A 8 28.98 0.36 -9.63
N ASP A 9 29.83 0.72 -8.65
CA ASP A 9 31.12 0.08 -8.40
C ASP A 9 31.32 -0.48 -6.98
N ALA A 10 30.29 -0.53 -6.14
CA ALA A 10 30.32 -1.29 -4.88
C ALA A 10 30.03 -2.79 -5.09
N THR A 11 30.98 -3.48 -5.74
CA THR A 11 31.40 -4.86 -5.43
C THR A 11 30.32 -5.83 -4.93
N THR A 12 29.49 -6.36 -5.84
CA THR A 12 29.04 -7.74 -5.71
C THR A 12 29.89 -8.63 -6.61
N THR A 13 30.81 -9.37 -6.00
CA THR A 13 31.55 -10.48 -6.64
C THR A 13 30.65 -11.68 -6.95
N ALA A 14 29.33 -11.52 -6.84
CA ALA A 14 28.38 -12.58 -7.07
C ALA A 14 28.35 -12.90 -8.57
N PRO A 15 28.47 -14.18 -8.95
CA PRO A 15 28.47 -14.56 -10.36
C PRO A 15 27.15 -14.16 -11.03
N THR A 16 27.27 -13.57 -12.21
CA THR A 16 26.16 -13.47 -13.16
C THR A 16 26.06 -14.79 -13.90
N LEU A 17 24.87 -15.38 -13.88
CA LEU A 17 24.55 -16.59 -14.62
C LEU A 17 23.57 -16.22 -15.74
N GLU A 18 23.75 -16.83 -16.91
CA GLU A 18 22.78 -16.74 -17.99
C GLU A 18 21.68 -17.78 -17.75
N ALA A 19 20.44 -17.32 -17.67
CA ALA A 19 19.30 -18.22 -17.50
C ALA A 19 18.96 -18.87 -18.85
N GLY A 20 18.78 -20.19 -18.87
CA GLY A 20 18.44 -20.93 -20.10
C GLY A 20 17.03 -20.57 -20.59
N ARG A 21 16.93 -19.64 -21.54
CA ARG A 21 15.63 -19.22 -22.09
C ARG A 21 14.94 -20.37 -22.83
N LEU A 22 13.67 -20.59 -22.53
CA LEU A 22 12.85 -21.64 -23.14
C LEU A 22 12.17 -21.12 -24.42
N PRO A 23 12.19 -21.90 -25.52
CA PRO A 23 11.39 -21.60 -26.69
C PRO A 23 9.90 -21.55 -26.34
N VAL A 24 9.19 -20.54 -26.87
CA VAL A 24 7.75 -20.36 -26.68
C VAL A 24 7.03 -20.51 -28.00
N VAL A 25 6.02 -21.38 -28.02
CA VAL A 25 5.13 -21.59 -29.18
C VAL A 25 3.81 -20.89 -28.89
N HIS A 26 3.47 -19.89 -29.71
CA HIS A 26 2.21 -19.17 -29.60
C HIS A 26 1.11 -19.86 -30.40
N GLY A 27 0.05 -20.28 -29.73
CA GLY A 27 -1.20 -20.63 -30.35
C GLY A 27 -1.90 -19.41 -30.99
N PRO A 28 -2.99 -19.64 -31.75
CA PRO A 28 -3.72 -18.56 -32.40
C PRO A 28 -4.14 -17.45 -31.42
N GLY A 29 -3.92 -16.19 -31.82
CA GLY A 29 -4.33 -15.00 -31.08
C GLY A 29 -3.45 -14.60 -29.89
N VAL A 30 -2.56 -15.47 -29.40
CA VAL A 30 -1.74 -15.20 -28.19
C VAL A 30 -0.84 -13.97 -28.37
N ALA A 31 -0.12 -13.87 -29.49
CA ALA A 31 0.77 -12.74 -29.74
C ALA A 31 0.04 -11.40 -29.77
N SER A 32 -1.17 -11.35 -30.37
CA SER A 32 -2.01 -10.14 -30.40
C SER A 32 -2.48 -9.78 -28.99
N ALA A 33 -2.97 -10.77 -28.24
CA ALA A 33 -3.45 -10.54 -26.87
C ALA A 33 -2.35 -10.03 -25.93
N LEU A 34 -1.11 -10.54 -26.07
CA LEU A 34 0.04 -10.05 -25.32
C LEU A 34 0.41 -8.62 -25.70
N ALA A 35 0.42 -8.29 -27.00
CA ALA A 35 0.71 -6.93 -27.47
C ALA A 35 -0.33 -5.91 -26.98
N GLU A 36 -1.60 -6.30 -26.85
CA GLU A 36 -2.68 -5.45 -26.36
C GLU A 36 -2.60 -5.13 -24.85
N LEU A 37 -1.84 -5.89 -24.05
CA LEU A 37 -1.69 -5.61 -22.63
C LEU A 37 -0.90 -4.32 -22.36
N GLY A 38 0.07 -4.01 -23.23
CA GLY A 38 1.06 -2.95 -22.99
C GLY A 38 1.95 -3.27 -21.80
N ARG A 39 2.18 -2.26 -20.94
CA ARG A 39 2.97 -2.41 -19.71
C ARG A 39 2.35 -3.44 -18.75
N THR A 40 3.12 -4.47 -18.45
CA THR A 40 2.76 -5.55 -17.53
C THR A 40 3.51 -5.41 -16.21
N GLU A 41 2.85 -5.78 -15.11
CA GLU A 41 3.38 -5.55 -13.74
C GLU A 41 3.58 -6.84 -12.95
N ASP A 42 2.70 -7.83 -13.11
CA ASP A 42 2.83 -9.12 -12.44
C ASP A 42 2.32 -10.28 -13.29
N VAL A 43 2.81 -11.47 -12.97
CA VAL A 43 2.49 -12.74 -13.60
C VAL A 43 2.32 -13.82 -12.54
N HIS A 44 1.31 -14.68 -12.68
CA HIS A 44 1.09 -15.78 -11.74
C HIS A 44 0.52 -17.01 -12.45
N LEU A 45 1.15 -18.16 -12.20
CA LEU A 45 0.68 -19.48 -12.62
C LEU A 45 -0.41 -19.97 -11.68
N SER A 46 -1.44 -20.62 -12.25
CA SER A 46 -2.43 -21.36 -11.46
C SER A 46 -1.76 -22.55 -10.74
N PRO A 47 -2.29 -22.99 -9.59
CA PRO A 47 -1.72 -24.10 -8.82
C PRO A 47 -1.54 -25.40 -9.63
N ASP A 48 -2.44 -25.68 -10.56
CA ASP A 48 -2.36 -26.83 -11.47
C ASP A 48 -1.36 -26.68 -12.64
N ASN A 49 -0.69 -25.53 -12.78
CA ASN A 49 0.19 -25.17 -13.90
C ASN A 49 -0.48 -25.19 -15.29
N ARG A 50 -1.81 -25.04 -15.39
CA ARG A 50 -2.51 -25.08 -16.68
C ARG A 50 -2.91 -23.69 -17.18
N ARG A 51 -2.87 -22.69 -16.30
CA ARG A 51 -3.22 -21.30 -16.61
C ARG A 51 -2.14 -20.34 -16.12
N LEU A 52 -2.01 -19.24 -16.84
CA LEU A 52 -1.10 -18.14 -16.54
C LEU A 52 -1.89 -16.83 -16.60
N ALA A 53 -1.88 -16.05 -15.51
CA ALA A 53 -2.49 -14.73 -15.46
C ALA A 53 -1.41 -13.65 -15.55
N ILE A 54 -1.71 -12.55 -16.26
CA ILE A 54 -0.79 -11.43 -16.50
C ILE A 54 -1.56 -10.12 -16.26
N ALA A 55 -1.00 -9.23 -15.44
CA ALA A 55 -1.59 -7.95 -15.13
C ALA A 55 -1.21 -6.92 -16.18
N GLY A 56 -2.19 -6.44 -16.96
CA GLY A 56 -2.04 -5.31 -17.87
C GLY A 56 -2.35 -4.01 -17.16
N HIS A 57 -1.31 -3.28 -16.78
CA HIS A 57 -1.41 -2.11 -15.90
C HIS A 57 -2.19 -0.97 -16.55
N LEU A 58 -1.72 -0.50 -17.70
CA LEU A 58 -2.33 0.64 -18.39
C LEU A 58 -3.59 0.26 -19.18
N SER A 59 -3.70 -1.02 -19.56
CA SER A 59 -4.86 -1.54 -20.28
C SER A 59 -6.06 -1.85 -19.37
N ASN A 60 -5.89 -1.78 -18.04
CA ASN A 60 -6.91 -2.13 -17.03
C ASN A 60 -7.52 -3.51 -17.27
N ARG A 61 -6.66 -4.48 -17.55
CA ARG A 61 -7.05 -5.85 -17.95
C ARG A 61 -6.18 -6.88 -17.24
N VAL A 62 -6.73 -8.07 -17.11
CA VAL A 62 -5.95 -9.27 -16.80
C VAL A 62 -6.09 -10.23 -17.99
N LEU A 63 -4.97 -10.65 -18.57
CA LEU A 63 -4.98 -11.71 -19.58
C LEU A 63 -4.73 -13.05 -18.91
N VAL A 64 -5.57 -14.03 -19.22
CA VAL A 64 -5.34 -15.41 -18.84
C VAL A 64 -5.06 -16.23 -20.10
N LEU A 65 -3.97 -16.99 -20.05
CA LEU A 65 -3.56 -17.92 -21.10
C LEU A 65 -3.65 -19.36 -20.57
N GLY A 66 -3.97 -20.30 -21.44
CA GLY A 66 -3.62 -21.70 -21.22
C GLY A 66 -2.13 -21.91 -21.48
N ILE A 67 -1.49 -22.76 -20.67
CA ILE A 67 -0.07 -23.08 -20.76
C ILE A 67 0.14 -24.58 -20.70
N ASP A 68 0.92 -25.10 -21.64
CA ASP A 68 1.50 -26.45 -21.60
C ASP A 68 3.02 -26.34 -21.48
N ILE A 69 3.60 -27.08 -20.54
CA ILE A 69 5.06 -27.13 -20.33
C ILE A 69 5.54 -28.52 -20.73
N ASP A 70 6.31 -28.61 -21.81
CA ASP A 70 6.88 -29.87 -22.28
C ASP A 70 8.37 -29.92 -21.91
N TRP A 71 8.74 -30.92 -21.10
CA TRP A 71 10.11 -31.20 -20.67
C TRP A 71 10.76 -32.35 -21.46
N GLY A 72 10.15 -32.77 -22.56
CA GLY A 72 10.48 -33.98 -23.31
C GLY A 72 11.84 -33.97 -24.02
N ALA A 73 12.20 -35.13 -24.56
CA ALA A 73 13.53 -35.41 -25.12
C ALA A 73 13.93 -34.56 -26.33
N LYS A 74 12.98 -33.88 -26.99
CA LYS A 74 13.23 -32.97 -28.12
C LYS A 74 13.73 -31.58 -27.69
N GLY A 75 13.81 -31.34 -26.38
CA GLY A 75 14.16 -30.05 -25.79
C GLY A 75 12.96 -29.43 -25.09
N PRO A 76 13.18 -28.77 -23.93
CA PRO A 76 12.11 -28.17 -23.17
C PRO A 76 11.51 -26.97 -23.90
N HIS A 77 10.19 -26.83 -23.91
CA HIS A 77 9.51 -25.68 -24.51
C HIS A 77 8.16 -25.40 -23.83
N VAL A 78 7.65 -24.20 -24.05
CA VAL A 78 6.36 -23.74 -23.53
C VAL A 78 5.40 -23.51 -24.68
N ARG A 79 4.18 -24.02 -24.58
CA ARG A 79 3.09 -23.69 -25.50
C ARG A 79 2.07 -22.82 -24.79
N LEU A 80 1.84 -21.62 -25.32
CA LEU A 80 0.78 -20.73 -24.86
C LEU A 80 -0.41 -20.84 -25.81
N HIS A 81 -1.62 -20.88 -25.28
CA HIS A 81 -2.83 -21.02 -26.08
C HIS A 81 -4.04 -20.43 -25.37
N SER A 82 -5.20 -20.46 -26.05
CA SER A 82 -6.49 -20.03 -25.49
C SER A 82 -6.44 -18.67 -24.80
N PRO A 83 -6.00 -17.59 -25.47
CA PRO A 83 -5.95 -16.28 -24.85
C PRO A 83 -7.36 -15.82 -24.46
N GLN A 84 -7.52 -15.33 -23.23
CA GLN A 84 -8.77 -14.77 -22.73
C GLN A 84 -8.49 -13.47 -21.96
N PRO A 85 -8.73 -12.29 -22.57
CA PRO A 85 -8.69 -11.05 -21.84
C PRO A 85 -9.91 -10.94 -20.92
N PHE A 86 -9.68 -10.51 -19.69
CA PHE A 86 -10.72 -10.18 -18.72
C PHE A 86 -10.71 -8.68 -18.41
N VAL A 87 -11.90 -8.11 -18.31
CA VAL A 87 -12.14 -6.73 -17.90
C VAL A 87 -13.06 -6.73 -16.68
N SER A 88 -12.96 -5.70 -15.84
CA SER A 88 -13.89 -5.48 -14.74
C SER A 88 -13.94 -4.00 -14.41
N ARG A 89 -15.05 -3.53 -13.86
CA ARG A 89 -15.15 -2.16 -13.34
C ARG A 89 -14.23 -1.93 -12.14
N GLU A 90 -13.78 -2.99 -11.50
CA GLU A 90 -12.86 -2.95 -10.36
C GLU A 90 -11.39 -2.86 -10.78
N PHE A 91 -11.07 -3.12 -12.06
CA PHE A 91 -9.70 -3.02 -12.54
C PHE A 91 -9.30 -1.55 -12.69
N SER A 92 -8.34 -1.14 -11.87
CA SER A 92 -7.79 0.21 -11.82
C SER A 92 -6.30 0.12 -11.57
N TYR A 93 -5.56 0.04 -12.67
CA TYR A 93 -4.12 -0.27 -12.70
C TYR A 93 -3.81 -1.61 -12.00
N PRO A 94 -4.29 -2.75 -12.55
CA PRO A 94 -3.92 -4.07 -12.07
C PRO A 94 -2.40 -4.17 -11.91
N HIS A 95 -1.97 -4.65 -10.76
CA HIS A 95 -0.58 -4.63 -10.35
C HIS A 95 -0.12 -6.02 -9.95
N GLY A 96 -0.53 -6.50 -8.77
CA GLY A 96 -0.17 -7.83 -8.27
C GLY A 96 -1.27 -8.86 -8.47
N LEU A 97 -0.87 -10.11 -8.70
CA LEU A 97 -1.76 -11.23 -8.95
C LEU A 97 -1.48 -12.39 -8.01
N PHE A 98 -2.54 -13.06 -7.57
CA PHE A 98 -2.39 -14.29 -6.79
C PHE A 98 -3.53 -15.27 -7.03
N TRP A 99 -3.20 -16.45 -7.57
CA TRP A 99 -4.14 -17.56 -7.66
C TRP A 99 -4.26 -18.27 -6.29
N SER A 100 -5.41 -18.18 -5.64
CA SER A 100 -5.69 -18.91 -4.39
C SER A 100 -6.20 -20.33 -4.63
N GLY A 101 -6.69 -20.60 -5.83
CA GLY A 101 -7.11 -21.90 -6.33
C GLY A 101 -6.98 -21.91 -7.85
N ASP A 102 -7.37 -23.00 -8.51
CA ASP A 102 -7.21 -23.08 -9.96
C ASP A 102 -8.07 -22.06 -10.69
N ASP A 103 -9.23 -21.71 -10.15
CA ASP A 103 -10.24 -20.81 -10.73
C ASP A 103 -10.42 -19.51 -9.95
N THR A 104 -9.65 -19.25 -8.91
CA THR A 104 -9.86 -18.10 -8.03
C THR A 104 -8.64 -17.20 -8.01
N LEU A 105 -8.81 -15.95 -8.44
CA LEU A 105 -7.74 -14.98 -8.60
C LEU A 105 -8.00 -13.73 -7.76
N LEU A 106 -7.01 -13.33 -6.96
CA LEU A 106 -6.95 -12.05 -6.29
C LEU A 106 -6.15 -11.08 -7.14
N VAL A 107 -6.62 -9.85 -7.27
CA VAL A 107 -5.96 -8.80 -8.07
C VAL A 107 -5.74 -7.57 -7.21
N ALA A 108 -4.48 -7.21 -6.95
CA ALA A 108 -4.11 -5.94 -6.33
C ALA A 108 -4.13 -4.83 -7.40
N ASN A 109 -4.96 -3.80 -7.19
CA ASN A 109 -5.11 -2.68 -8.11
C ASN A 109 -4.48 -1.40 -7.53
N ARG A 110 -3.43 -0.87 -8.16
CA ARG A 110 -2.64 0.26 -7.64
C ARG A 110 -3.49 1.50 -7.34
N GLN A 111 -4.55 1.74 -8.13
CA GLN A 111 -5.49 2.84 -7.93
C GLN A 111 -6.90 2.35 -7.60
N GLY A 112 -6.99 1.20 -6.91
CA GLY A 112 -8.26 0.60 -6.51
C GLY A 112 -8.10 -0.21 -5.23
N GLY A 113 -8.77 -1.36 -5.18
CA GLY A 113 -8.72 -2.27 -4.06
C GLY A 113 -8.16 -3.65 -4.40
N VAL A 114 -8.60 -4.66 -3.66
CA VAL A 114 -8.25 -6.06 -3.90
C VAL A 114 -9.54 -6.87 -4.12
N PRO A 115 -10.12 -6.83 -5.33
CA PRO A 115 -11.18 -7.73 -5.72
C PRO A 115 -10.69 -9.18 -5.86
N VAL A 116 -11.59 -10.11 -5.53
CA VAL A 116 -11.43 -11.55 -5.72
C VAL A 116 -12.40 -12.00 -6.80
N PHE A 117 -11.93 -12.75 -7.79
CA PHE A 117 -12.74 -13.21 -8.91
C PHE A 117 -12.73 -14.73 -9.04
N HIS A 118 -13.86 -15.27 -9.47
CA HIS A 118 -13.89 -16.57 -10.14
C HIS A 118 -13.52 -16.37 -11.61
N ILE A 119 -12.47 -17.03 -12.07
CA ILE A 119 -11.95 -16.98 -13.42
C ILE A 119 -12.48 -18.18 -14.21
N PRO A 120 -13.41 -17.96 -15.15
CA PRO A 120 -13.92 -19.03 -15.98
C PRO A 120 -12.80 -19.63 -16.85
N PRO A 121 -12.92 -20.90 -17.28
CA PRO A 121 -11.99 -21.49 -18.22
C PRO A 121 -11.87 -20.63 -19.49
N PRO A 122 -10.65 -20.41 -20.01
CA PRO A 122 -10.46 -19.59 -21.19
C PRO A 122 -11.15 -20.25 -22.40
N THR A 123 -12.03 -19.50 -23.05
CA THR A 123 -12.73 -19.97 -24.26
C THR A 123 -11.86 -19.85 -25.51
N GLY A 124 -10.70 -19.17 -25.40
CA GLY A 124 -9.77 -18.89 -26.49
C GLY A 124 -10.23 -17.77 -27.43
N GLY A 125 -11.29 -17.06 -27.08
CA GLY A 125 -11.71 -15.86 -27.79
C GLY A 125 -10.88 -14.65 -27.40
N ALA A 126 -10.39 -13.90 -28.39
CA ALA A 126 -9.75 -12.60 -28.16
C ALA A 126 -10.73 -11.53 -27.62
N THR A 127 -12.04 -11.82 -27.61
CA THR A 127 -13.06 -10.92 -27.07
C THR A 127 -12.95 -10.83 -25.54
N PRO A 128 -12.86 -9.61 -24.97
CA PRO A 128 -12.86 -9.41 -23.53
C PRO A 128 -14.10 -9.99 -22.84
N CYS A 129 -13.89 -10.68 -21.72
CA CYS A 129 -14.94 -11.17 -20.85
C CYS A 129 -15.03 -10.28 -19.60
N GLU A 130 -16.24 -9.80 -19.27
CA GLU A 130 -16.46 -8.98 -18.08
C GLU A 130 -16.61 -9.85 -16.82
N LEU A 131 -15.81 -9.54 -15.80
CA LEU A 131 -15.83 -10.20 -14.50
C LEU A 131 -16.54 -9.35 -13.44
N GLN A 132 -17.29 -10.02 -12.58
CA GLN A 132 -17.85 -9.46 -11.35
C GLN A 132 -17.08 -10.01 -10.14
N PRO A 133 -16.71 -9.16 -9.16
CA PRO A 133 -15.98 -9.62 -7.99
C PRO A 133 -16.89 -10.49 -7.10
N LEU A 134 -16.33 -11.60 -6.61
CA LEU A 134 -16.92 -12.38 -5.52
C LEU A 134 -16.84 -11.62 -4.19
N LEU A 135 -15.76 -10.87 -4.01
CA LEU A 135 -15.43 -10.13 -2.80
C LEU A 135 -14.56 -8.92 -3.14
N ARG A 136 -14.70 -7.85 -2.35
CA ARG A 136 -13.91 -6.62 -2.41
C ARG A 136 -13.34 -6.33 -1.02
N LEU A 137 -12.04 -6.54 -0.81
CA LEU A 137 -11.44 -6.45 0.53
C LEU A 137 -11.50 -5.03 1.11
N GLU A 138 -11.34 -4.01 0.27
CA GLU A 138 -11.38 -2.59 0.63
C GLU A 138 -12.77 -2.14 1.10
N THR A 139 -13.83 -2.77 0.61
CA THR A 139 -15.20 -2.47 1.06
C THR A 139 -15.48 -3.06 2.45
N VAL A 140 -14.97 -4.27 2.72
CA VAL A 140 -15.19 -4.96 4.00
C VAL A 140 -14.30 -4.40 5.10
N HIS A 141 -13.09 -3.93 4.75
CA HIS A 141 -12.14 -3.33 5.68
C HIS A 141 -11.68 -1.92 5.22
N PRO A 142 -12.54 -0.89 5.32
CA PRO A 142 -12.19 0.46 4.89
C PRO A 142 -10.92 0.98 5.58
N GLY A 143 -10.02 1.56 4.79
CA GLY A 143 -8.75 2.13 5.27
C GLY A 143 -7.63 1.11 5.56
N LEU A 144 -7.86 -0.19 5.35
CA LEU A 144 -6.80 -1.20 5.41
C LEU A 144 -6.23 -1.56 4.04
N VAL A 145 -6.99 -1.34 2.96
CA VAL A 145 -6.54 -1.59 1.60
C VAL A 145 -6.52 -0.26 0.87
N GLU A 146 -5.32 0.25 0.62
CA GLU A 146 -5.09 1.54 -0.01
C GLU A 146 -3.88 1.46 -0.94
N THR A 147 -4.08 1.69 -2.23
CA THR A 147 -3.04 1.60 -3.26
C THR A 147 -2.28 0.26 -3.28
N PRO A 148 -2.98 -0.89 -3.31
CA PRO A 148 -2.33 -2.19 -3.24
C PRO A 148 -1.42 -2.46 -4.45
N GLY A 149 -0.15 -2.77 -4.20
CA GLY A 149 0.85 -3.12 -5.22
C GLY A 149 1.02 -4.62 -5.41
N SER A 150 0.80 -5.41 -4.35
CA SER A 150 0.90 -6.87 -4.39
C SER A 150 -0.02 -7.53 -3.38
N VAL A 151 -0.35 -8.79 -3.65
CA VAL A 151 -1.18 -9.64 -2.80
C VAL A 151 -0.59 -11.05 -2.74
N SER A 152 -0.66 -11.68 -1.58
CA SER A 152 -0.29 -13.09 -1.39
C SER A 152 -1.31 -13.77 -0.50
N ALA A 153 -1.70 -14.99 -0.81
CA ALA A 153 -2.65 -15.75 0.02
C ALA A 153 -2.08 -17.12 0.41
N ARG A 154 -2.46 -17.60 1.59
CA ARG A 154 -2.14 -18.95 2.07
C ARG A 154 -3.42 -19.64 2.56
N PRO A 155 -3.76 -20.85 2.07
CA PRO A 155 -4.89 -21.59 2.58
C PRO A 155 -4.63 -22.09 4.01
N MET A 156 -5.66 -22.03 4.83
CA MET A 156 -5.69 -22.53 6.21
C MET A 156 -6.51 -23.81 6.30
N ALA A 157 -6.26 -24.63 7.32
CA ALA A 157 -6.98 -25.88 7.55
C ALA A 157 -8.49 -25.69 7.78
N CYS A 158 -8.90 -24.52 8.26
CA CYS A 158 -10.31 -24.16 8.46
C CYS A 158 -11.04 -23.76 7.16
N GLY A 159 -10.38 -23.81 6.00
CA GLY A 159 -10.95 -23.41 4.70
C GLY A 159 -10.88 -21.90 4.44
N CYS A 160 -10.38 -21.11 5.38
CA CYS A 160 -10.10 -19.69 5.18
C CYS A 160 -8.76 -19.47 4.46
N LEU A 161 -8.54 -18.27 3.96
CA LEU A 161 -7.29 -17.77 3.41
C LEU A 161 -6.68 -16.72 4.35
N ASP A 162 -5.39 -16.86 4.66
CA ASP A 162 -4.56 -15.79 5.20
C ASP A 162 -4.03 -14.96 4.04
N VAL A 163 -4.52 -13.73 3.90
CA VAL A 163 -4.21 -12.84 2.77
C VAL A 163 -3.37 -11.67 3.26
N LEU A 164 -2.22 -11.48 2.63
CA LEU A 164 -1.36 -10.31 2.82
C LEU A 164 -1.54 -9.36 1.64
N VAL A 165 -1.63 -8.07 1.93
CA VAL A 165 -1.71 -7.01 0.93
C VAL A 165 -0.60 -6.01 1.19
N CYS A 166 0.26 -5.79 0.19
CA CYS A 166 1.21 -4.69 0.19
C CYS A 166 0.49 -3.41 -0.25
N ASN A 167 0.29 -2.49 0.68
CA ASN A 167 -0.27 -1.18 0.41
C ASN A 167 0.87 -0.20 0.18
N ASN A 168 1.07 0.15 -1.08
CA ASN A 168 2.34 0.70 -1.52
C ASN A 168 2.55 2.16 -1.07
N TYR A 169 1.65 3.07 -1.43
CA TYR A 169 1.78 4.48 -1.08
C TYR A 169 1.33 4.80 0.35
N THR A 170 0.84 3.80 1.09
CA THR A 170 0.62 3.91 2.55
C THR A 170 1.68 3.20 3.37
N HIS A 171 2.72 2.67 2.72
CA HIS A 171 3.93 2.14 3.35
C HIS A 171 3.65 1.07 4.42
N GLN A 172 2.71 0.16 4.12
CA GLN A 172 2.32 -0.88 5.08
C GLN A 172 1.90 -2.18 4.39
N VAL A 173 2.02 -3.28 5.14
CA VAL A 173 1.39 -4.56 4.81
C VAL A 173 0.23 -4.78 5.76
N THR A 174 -0.94 -5.11 5.21
CA THR A 174 -2.12 -5.54 6.00
C THR A 174 -2.35 -7.04 5.85
N GLN A 175 -2.92 -7.63 6.90
CA GLN A 175 -3.29 -9.04 6.93
C GLN A 175 -4.80 -9.16 7.03
N HIS A 176 -5.39 -10.02 6.21
CA HIS A 176 -6.81 -10.28 6.15
C HIS A 176 -7.09 -11.77 6.24
N LEU A 177 -8.14 -12.13 6.98
CA LEU A 177 -8.66 -13.48 6.97
C LEU A 177 -9.90 -13.51 6.08
N VAL A 178 -9.92 -14.38 5.09
CA VAL A 178 -10.98 -14.44 4.07
C VAL A 178 -11.60 -15.83 4.03
N ASP A 179 -12.92 -15.92 4.01
CA ASP A 179 -13.67 -17.15 3.74
C ASP A 179 -14.34 -17.02 2.37
N LEU A 180 -13.94 -17.89 1.44
CA LEU A 180 -14.54 -17.96 0.10
C LEU A 180 -15.50 -19.15 -0.06
N GLY A 181 -15.51 -20.10 0.88
CA GLY A 181 -16.28 -21.33 0.80
C GLY A 181 -17.67 -21.26 1.44
N GLY A 182 -17.93 -20.24 2.27
CA GLY A 182 -19.24 -20.00 2.86
C GLY A 182 -20.32 -19.59 1.85
N ALA A 183 -21.59 -19.66 2.25
CA ALA A 183 -22.74 -19.22 1.44
C ALA A 183 -22.69 -17.73 1.03
N ARG A 184 -21.84 -16.95 1.71
CA ARG A 184 -21.50 -15.56 1.38
C ARG A 184 -19.98 -15.40 1.53
N PRO A 185 -19.20 -15.40 0.44
CA PRO A 185 -17.79 -15.07 0.48
C PRO A 185 -17.57 -13.73 1.18
N GLY A 186 -16.59 -13.67 2.09
CA GLY A 186 -16.42 -12.52 2.97
C GLY A 186 -15.04 -12.46 3.61
N ALA A 187 -14.66 -11.26 4.04
CA ALA A 187 -13.50 -11.09 4.91
C ALA A 187 -13.96 -11.13 6.37
N LEU A 188 -13.35 -12.00 7.16
CA LEU A 188 -13.71 -12.28 8.56
C LEU A 188 -13.00 -11.33 9.54
N ALA A 189 -11.76 -10.96 9.23
CA ALA A 189 -10.94 -10.07 10.03
C ALA A 189 -9.88 -9.37 9.18
N GLY A 190 -9.43 -8.20 9.61
CA GLY A 190 -8.37 -7.44 8.96
C GLY A 190 -7.61 -6.57 9.95
N SER A 191 -6.29 -6.46 9.80
CA SER A 191 -5.48 -5.55 10.62
C SER A 191 -4.18 -5.11 9.93
N PRO A 192 -3.62 -3.94 10.32
CA PRO A 192 -2.25 -3.57 9.98
C PRO A 192 -1.25 -4.57 10.56
N LEU A 193 -0.38 -5.11 9.71
CA LEU A 193 0.58 -6.14 10.11
C LEU A 193 2.00 -5.60 10.20
N LEU A 194 2.50 -4.88 9.20
CA LEU A 194 3.87 -4.36 9.13
C LEU A 194 3.83 -2.93 8.58
N ALA A 195 4.64 -2.02 9.13
CA ALA A 195 4.73 -0.65 8.63
C ALA A 195 6.12 -0.03 8.84
N ARG A 196 6.75 -0.32 9.99
CA ARG A 196 8.01 0.28 10.39
C ARG A 196 9.11 0.07 9.35
N GLY A 197 9.60 1.19 8.83
CA GLY A 197 10.68 1.27 7.83
C GLY A 197 10.32 0.71 6.45
N LEU A 198 9.05 0.42 6.17
CA LEU A 198 8.61 0.22 4.80
C LEU A 198 8.53 1.58 4.11
N ASP A 199 9.02 1.64 2.88
CA ASP A 199 8.95 2.77 1.98
C ASP A 199 8.70 2.25 0.56
N ILE A 200 7.48 2.47 0.09
CA ILE A 200 6.93 1.93 -1.16
C ILE A 200 7.09 0.38 -1.21
N PRO A 201 6.45 -0.39 -0.29
CA PRO A 201 6.49 -1.85 -0.39
C PRO A 201 5.72 -2.32 -1.62
N ASP A 202 6.35 -3.14 -2.46
CA ASP A 202 5.81 -3.42 -3.80
C ASP A 202 5.39 -4.87 -4.04
N GLY A 203 6.03 -5.80 -3.35
CA GLY A 203 5.78 -7.22 -3.41
C GLY A 203 5.67 -7.80 -2.00
N VAL A 204 4.76 -8.76 -1.82
CA VAL A 204 4.69 -9.58 -0.60
C VAL A 204 4.62 -11.05 -0.96
N ALA A 205 5.31 -11.90 -0.19
CA ALA A 205 5.22 -13.34 -0.36
C ALA A 205 5.20 -14.05 1.00
N HIS A 206 4.30 -15.01 1.15
CA HIS A 206 4.43 -16.06 2.14
C HIS A 206 5.54 -17.02 1.75
N SER A 207 6.34 -17.43 2.72
CA SER A 207 7.15 -18.63 2.53
C SER A 207 6.26 -19.87 2.59
N PRO A 208 6.55 -20.91 1.80
CA PRO A 208 5.69 -22.09 1.77
C PRO A 208 5.62 -22.88 3.07
N ASP A 209 6.71 -22.88 3.84
CA ASP A 209 6.75 -23.42 5.19
C ASP A 209 6.07 -22.49 6.21
N GLY A 210 5.38 -21.43 5.78
CA GLY A 210 4.60 -20.50 6.62
C GLY A 210 5.40 -19.69 7.64
N ARG A 211 6.73 -19.86 7.67
CA ARG A 211 7.62 -19.31 8.69
C ARG A 211 8.05 -17.87 8.40
N TRP A 212 8.06 -17.46 7.15
CA TRP A 212 8.57 -16.16 6.73
C TRP A 212 7.55 -15.39 5.92
N ILE A 213 7.53 -14.09 6.13
CA ILE A 213 6.91 -13.12 5.22
C ILE A 213 8.04 -12.30 4.62
N ALA A 214 8.10 -12.25 3.29
CA ALA A 214 9.01 -11.39 2.55
C ALA A 214 8.26 -10.17 2.01
N VAL A 215 8.86 -9.00 2.13
CA VAL A 215 8.34 -7.73 1.60
C VAL A 215 9.43 -7.03 0.81
N SER A 216 9.23 -6.77 -0.47
CA SER A 216 10.16 -5.97 -1.26
C SER A 216 9.92 -4.51 -0.94
N ASN A 217 10.99 -3.81 -0.58
CA ASN A 217 10.96 -2.46 -0.08
C ASN A 217 11.64 -1.55 -1.10
N HIS A 218 10.84 -1.01 -2.01
CA HIS A 218 11.29 -0.43 -3.27
C HIS A 218 12.35 0.67 -3.10
N ASN A 219 12.07 1.67 -2.26
CA ASN A 219 12.96 2.83 -2.08
C ASN A 219 14.14 2.57 -1.13
N GLU A 220 14.03 1.53 -0.33
CA GLU A 220 15.08 1.10 0.61
C GLU A 220 16.03 0.07 -0.03
N HIS A 221 15.85 -0.24 -1.32
CA HIS A 221 16.73 -1.10 -2.10
C HIS A 221 17.00 -2.45 -1.40
N CYS A 222 15.96 -3.03 -0.79
CA CYS A 222 16.09 -4.27 -0.04
C CYS A 222 14.79 -5.09 0.02
N VAL A 223 14.92 -6.38 0.34
CA VAL A 223 13.79 -7.22 0.77
C VAL A 223 13.87 -7.41 2.28
N ARG A 224 12.75 -7.20 2.97
CA ARG A 224 12.62 -7.39 4.41
C ARG A 224 11.93 -8.72 4.72
N LEU A 225 12.49 -9.48 5.65
CA LEU A 225 12.00 -10.79 6.06
C LEU A 225 11.59 -10.78 7.53
N TYR A 226 10.43 -11.36 7.81
CA TYR A 226 9.83 -11.38 9.15
C TYR A 226 9.52 -12.82 9.56
N ASP A 227 10.03 -13.27 10.71
CA ASP A 227 9.75 -14.60 11.26
C ASP A 227 8.35 -14.60 11.90
N THR A 228 7.44 -15.39 11.33
CA THR A 228 6.03 -15.46 11.74
C THR A 228 5.82 -16.15 13.09
N SER A 229 6.86 -16.81 13.63
CA SER A 229 6.84 -17.35 14.99
C SER A 229 6.95 -16.28 16.07
N ARG A 230 7.42 -15.08 15.71
CA ARG A 230 7.49 -13.93 16.61
C ARG A 230 6.19 -13.12 16.55
N PRO A 231 5.88 -12.36 17.62
CA PRO A 231 4.79 -11.39 17.56
C PRO A 231 5.07 -10.35 16.47
N LEU A 232 4.16 -10.25 15.49
CA LEU A 232 4.21 -9.24 14.45
C LEU A 232 3.17 -8.14 14.70
N GLY A 233 3.50 -6.94 14.26
CA GLY A 233 2.68 -5.75 14.33
C GLY A 233 3.35 -4.60 13.60
N PRO A 234 2.67 -3.45 13.45
CA PRO A 234 3.18 -2.34 12.64
C PRO A 234 4.59 -1.87 13.02
N ASP A 235 4.97 -2.01 14.28
CA ASP A 235 6.29 -1.63 14.81
C ASP A 235 7.36 -2.72 14.71
N ALA A 236 7.05 -3.88 14.12
CA ALA A 236 7.98 -5.00 13.98
C ALA A 236 9.14 -4.61 13.06
N GLU A 237 10.36 -4.86 13.53
CA GLU A 237 11.57 -4.79 12.72
C GLU A 237 11.76 -6.10 11.94
N PRO A 238 12.38 -6.06 10.75
CA PRO A 238 12.69 -7.27 10.01
C PRO A 238 13.76 -8.10 10.74
N ASP A 239 13.61 -9.42 10.69
CA ASP A 239 14.61 -10.36 11.16
C ASP A 239 15.81 -10.43 10.20
N ALA A 240 15.57 -10.21 8.90
CA ALA A 240 16.61 -10.10 7.89
C ALA A 240 16.32 -9.05 6.81
N ARG A 241 17.39 -8.48 6.25
CA ARG A 241 17.37 -7.57 5.09
C ARG A 241 18.23 -8.17 3.98
N LEU A 242 17.64 -8.32 2.80
CA LEU A 242 18.33 -8.77 1.59
C LEU A 242 18.75 -7.56 0.78
N LEU A 243 20.06 -7.36 0.60
CA LEU A 243 20.69 -6.18 0.02
C LEU A 243 21.34 -6.46 -1.34
N GLY A 244 21.59 -5.41 -2.11
CA GLY A 244 22.23 -5.50 -3.42
C GLY A 244 21.25 -5.77 -4.56
N VAL A 245 20.00 -5.36 -4.37
CA VAL A 245 18.96 -5.24 -5.40
C VAL A 245 18.62 -3.76 -5.51
N ASP A 246 18.39 -3.26 -6.71
CA ASP A 246 18.08 -1.85 -6.91
C ASP A 246 16.61 -1.61 -6.60
N TYR A 247 15.68 -2.06 -7.44
CA TYR A 247 14.26 -1.80 -7.22
C TYR A 247 13.50 -3.12 -7.10
N PRO A 248 13.52 -3.77 -5.92
CA PRO A 248 12.97 -5.10 -5.75
C PRO A 248 11.45 -5.06 -5.94
N HIS A 249 10.94 -6.00 -6.72
CA HIS A 249 9.53 -6.04 -7.08
C HIS A 249 8.92 -7.42 -6.75
N GLY A 250 8.79 -8.32 -7.72
CA GLY A 250 8.28 -9.69 -7.53
C GLY A 250 9.19 -10.55 -6.67
N LEU A 251 8.58 -11.39 -5.82
CA LEU A 251 9.25 -12.25 -4.85
C LEU A 251 8.73 -13.67 -4.91
N ARG A 252 9.61 -14.68 -4.98
CA ARG A 252 9.23 -16.08 -4.77
C ARG A 252 10.24 -16.84 -3.93
N PHE A 253 9.75 -17.54 -2.92
CA PHE A 253 10.54 -18.52 -2.18
C PHE A 253 10.66 -19.82 -2.97
N VAL A 254 11.83 -20.46 -2.89
CA VAL A 254 12.11 -21.79 -3.45
C VAL A 254 12.93 -22.65 -2.49
N GLU A 255 13.09 -23.93 -2.81
CA GLU A 255 13.86 -24.90 -2.02
C GLU A 255 13.46 -24.93 -0.53
N ASN A 256 12.14 -25.07 -0.26
CA ASN A 256 11.59 -25.05 1.11
C ASN A 256 11.99 -23.80 1.91
N SER A 257 11.79 -22.63 1.31
CA SER A 257 12.06 -21.32 1.92
C SER A 257 13.53 -20.99 2.17
N ARG A 258 14.47 -21.82 1.70
CA ARG A 258 15.92 -21.59 1.85
C ARG A 258 16.48 -20.64 0.79
N ARG A 259 15.71 -20.32 -0.24
CA ARG A 259 16.07 -19.29 -1.22
C ARG A 259 14.92 -18.37 -1.57
N ILE A 260 15.27 -17.18 -2.04
CA ILE A 260 14.33 -16.20 -2.55
C ILE A 260 14.85 -15.67 -3.88
N LEU A 261 13.98 -15.72 -4.89
CA LEU A 261 14.16 -15.04 -6.18
C LEU A 261 13.50 -13.67 -6.09
N VAL A 262 14.23 -12.64 -6.51
CA VAL A 262 13.80 -11.23 -6.44
C VAL A 262 13.94 -10.59 -7.82
N ALA A 263 12.83 -10.16 -8.40
CA ALA A 263 12.83 -9.35 -9.62
C ALA A 263 13.39 -7.95 -9.29
N ASP A 264 14.29 -7.45 -10.11
CA ASP A 264 14.84 -6.10 -9.99
C ASP A 264 14.30 -5.22 -11.11
N ALA A 265 13.37 -4.32 -10.82
CA ALA A 265 12.84 -3.41 -11.83
C ALA A 265 13.89 -2.42 -12.36
N GLY A 266 14.99 -2.20 -11.61
CA GLY A 266 16.06 -1.29 -11.98
C GLY A 266 17.18 -1.89 -12.79
N ALA A 267 17.22 -3.22 -12.96
CA ALA A 267 18.33 -3.93 -13.57
C ALA A 267 17.84 -5.12 -14.40
N PRO A 268 18.61 -5.64 -15.39
CA PRO A 268 18.17 -6.75 -16.24
C PRO A 268 18.22 -8.13 -15.56
N PHE A 269 18.05 -8.18 -14.23
CA PHE A 269 18.37 -9.34 -13.41
C PHE A 269 17.22 -9.82 -12.51
N VAL A 270 17.24 -11.12 -12.23
CA VAL A 270 16.61 -11.72 -11.06
C VAL A 270 17.70 -12.12 -10.08
N HIS A 271 17.64 -11.64 -8.84
CA HIS A 271 18.63 -11.95 -7.80
C HIS A 271 18.23 -13.20 -7.01
N ILE A 272 19.22 -14.04 -6.67
CA ILE A 272 19.01 -15.25 -5.87
C ILE A 272 19.72 -15.11 -4.53
N TYR A 273 18.93 -15.07 -3.47
CA TYR A 273 19.41 -15.09 -2.09
C TYR A 273 19.30 -16.50 -1.53
N THR A 274 20.28 -16.92 -0.73
CA THR A 274 20.36 -18.27 -0.17
C THR A 274 20.64 -18.24 1.32
N CYS A 275 19.85 -18.99 2.08
CA CYS A 275 20.00 -19.21 3.51
C CYS A 275 19.92 -20.73 3.78
N PRO A 276 21.06 -21.44 3.77
CA PRO A 276 21.06 -22.91 3.79
C PRO A 276 20.41 -23.55 5.02
N ASP A 277 20.46 -22.88 6.18
CA ASP A 277 19.85 -23.35 7.43
C ASP A 277 18.37 -22.94 7.58
N GLY A 278 17.82 -22.21 6.60
CA GLY A 278 16.46 -21.69 6.59
C GLY A 278 16.17 -20.65 7.66
N ARG A 279 17.21 -20.10 8.31
CA ARG A 279 17.10 -19.12 9.39
C ARG A 279 17.58 -17.76 8.91
N TRP A 280 16.75 -17.07 8.14
CA TRP A 280 17.03 -15.72 7.67
C TRP A 280 17.28 -14.77 8.86
N ARG A 281 18.48 -14.19 8.92
CA ARG A 281 18.88 -13.21 9.94
C ARG A 281 19.81 -12.14 9.38
N GLY A 282 19.73 -10.94 9.94
CA GLY A 282 20.66 -9.84 9.68
C GLY A 282 20.66 -9.41 8.22
N GLU A 283 21.75 -8.78 7.80
CA GLU A 283 21.91 -8.34 6.42
C GLU A 283 22.54 -9.46 5.58
N GLN A 284 21.96 -9.72 4.41
CA GLN A 284 22.43 -10.75 3.48
C GLN A 284 22.48 -10.18 2.07
N ARG A 285 23.47 -10.61 1.29
CA ARG A 285 23.58 -10.27 -0.13
C ARG A 285 23.26 -11.50 -0.97
N HIS A 286 22.87 -11.28 -2.22
CA HIS A 286 22.57 -12.38 -3.14
C HIS A 286 23.83 -13.22 -3.39
N GLY A 287 23.64 -14.54 -3.53
CA GLY A 287 24.71 -15.47 -3.86
C GLY A 287 25.05 -15.46 -5.34
N CYS A 288 24.07 -15.16 -6.19
CA CYS A 288 24.22 -14.98 -7.63
C CYS A 288 23.04 -14.16 -8.19
N ARG A 289 23.17 -13.74 -9.45
CA ARG A 289 22.10 -13.07 -10.21
C ARG A 289 21.93 -13.73 -11.58
N LEU A 290 20.68 -13.83 -12.02
CA LEU A 290 20.29 -14.36 -13.32
C LEU A 290 20.04 -13.22 -14.28
N ARG A 291 20.77 -13.18 -15.40
CA ARG A 291 20.41 -12.26 -16.49
C ARG A 291 19.18 -12.81 -17.21
N VAL A 292 18.12 -12.00 -17.23
CA VAL A 292 16.84 -12.36 -17.86
C VAL A 292 16.47 -11.45 -19.04
N LEU A 293 17.14 -10.29 -19.15
CA LEU A 293 16.99 -9.37 -20.27
C LEU A 293 18.36 -9.06 -20.87
N ASP A 294 18.43 -8.98 -22.20
CA ASP A 294 19.58 -8.37 -22.86
C ASP A 294 19.62 -6.86 -22.61
N GLU A 295 20.79 -6.26 -22.86
CA GLU A 295 21.05 -4.85 -22.54
C GLU A 295 20.14 -3.92 -23.36
N ASP A 296 19.96 -4.21 -24.65
CA ASP A 296 19.19 -3.37 -25.56
C ASP A 296 17.71 -3.31 -25.13
N THR A 297 17.12 -4.47 -24.81
CA THR A 297 15.75 -4.58 -24.31
C THR A 297 15.56 -3.85 -22.98
N PHE A 298 16.50 -4.01 -22.05
CA PHE A 298 16.48 -3.31 -20.76
C PHE A 298 16.55 -1.79 -20.95
N LEU A 299 17.49 -1.31 -21.74
CA LEU A 299 17.66 0.13 -22.00
C LEU A 299 16.46 0.73 -22.75
N GLN A 300 15.80 -0.04 -23.61
CA GLN A 300 14.58 0.40 -24.28
C GLN A 300 13.42 0.62 -23.30
N GLY A 301 13.29 -0.23 -22.28
CA GLY A 301 12.26 -0.10 -21.22
C GLY A 301 12.62 0.89 -20.12
N ARG A 302 13.89 1.29 -20.02
CA ARG A 302 14.40 2.15 -18.93
C ARG A 302 14.07 3.62 -19.16
N SER A 303 12.83 4.00 -18.86
CA SER A 303 12.40 5.41 -18.87
C SER A 303 12.95 6.21 -17.68
N ASN A 304 13.25 5.54 -16.56
CA ASN A 304 13.86 6.10 -15.36
C ASN A 304 14.64 5.00 -14.60
N PRO A 305 15.41 5.33 -13.53
CA PRO A 305 16.25 4.36 -12.85
C PRO A 305 15.52 3.15 -12.23
N GLN A 306 14.22 3.29 -11.96
CA GLN A 306 13.36 2.33 -11.28
C GLN A 306 12.68 1.36 -12.26
N GLU A 307 12.95 1.51 -13.56
CA GLU A 307 12.25 0.83 -14.64
C GLU A 307 13.21 0.17 -15.62
N GLY A 308 12.64 -0.70 -16.47
CA GLY A 308 13.32 -1.43 -17.55
C GLY A 308 13.59 -2.91 -17.23
N GLY A 309 13.74 -3.25 -15.95
CA GLY A 309 13.96 -4.63 -15.49
C GLY A 309 12.68 -5.46 -15.32
N PRO A 310 12.80 -6.75 -14.96
CA PRO A 310 11.65 -7.59 -14.62
C PRO A 310 10.91 -7.08 -13.38
N LYS A 311 9.58 -7.18 -13.40
CA LYS A 311 8.73 -6.77 -12.26
C LYS A 311 8.02 -7.95 -11.63
N GLY A 312 7.20 -8.63 -12.41
CA GLY A 312 6.56 -9.87 -12.00
C GLY A 312 7.46 -11.06 -12.26
N LEU A 313 7.41 -12.03 -11.35
CA LEU A 313 7.95 -13.35 -11.59
C LEU A 313 7.10 -14.40 -10.90
N ASP A 314 7.02 -15.58 -11.52
CA ASP A 314 6.47 -16.76 -10.88
C ASP A 314 7.20 -18.03 -11.32
N LEU A 315 6.91 -19.12 -10.61
CA LEU A 315 7.52 -20.42 -10.84
C LEU A 315 6.43 -21.46 -11.05
N ASP A 316 6.73 -22.46 -11.87
CA ASP A 316 5.86 -23.62 -11.98
C ASP A 316 5.91 -24.47 -10.69
N ARG A 317 4.91 -25.35 -10.50
CA ARG A 317 4.86 -26.28 -9.36
C ARG A 317 6.17 -27.04 -9.09
N SER A 318 6.94 -27.41 -10.11
CA SER A 318 8.22 -28.10 -9.92
C SER A 318 9.40 -27.16 -9.61
N GLY A 319 9.22 -25.85 -9.70
CA GLY A 319 10.29 -24.86 -9.52
C GLY A 319 11.33 -24.88 -10.64
N HIS A 320 11.12 -25.68 -11.69
CA HIS A 320 12.04 -25.85 -12.82
C HIS A 320 11.89 -24.76 -13.88
N LEU A 321 10.70 -24.19 -14.00
CA LEU A 321 10.42 -23.08 -14.92
C LEU A 321 10.19 -21.81 -14.12
N MET A 322 10.88 -20.75 -14.52
CA MET A 322 10.59 -19.38 -14.11
C MET A 322 9.94 -18.63 -15.27
N VAL A 323 8.90 -17.88 -14.96
CA VAL A 323 8.30 -16.90 -15.87
C VAL A 323 8.53 -15.51 -15.29
N ILE A 324 8.90 -14.56 -16.15
CA ILE A 324 9.01 -13.13 -15.79
C ILE A 324 8.17 -12.29 -16.72
N THR A 325 7.90 -11.06 -16.29
CA THR A 325 7.21 -10.06 -17.11
C THR A 325 7.82 -8.67 -16.90
N ASN A 326 7.84 -7.87 -17.95
CA ASN A 326 8.14 -6.44 -17.93
C ASN A 326 7.50 -5.74 -19.14
N GLU A 327 7.58 -4.42 -19.18
CA GLU A 327 7.00 -3.58 -20.24
C GLU A 327 7.44 -3.94 -21.67
N MET A 328 8.72 -4.29 -21.86
CA MET A 328 9.27 -4.62 -23.18
C MET A 328 9.08 -6.08 -23.57
N VAL A 329 9.02 -6.97 -22.57
CA VAL A 329 8.84 -8.40 -22.74
C VAL A 329 7.67 -8.85 -21.85
N PRO A 330 6.43 -8.83 -22.38
CA PRO A 330 5.24 -9.16 -21.59
C PRO A 330 5.31 -10.55 -20.95
N LEU A 331 6.01 -11.50 -21.57
CA LEU A 331 6.30 -12.81 -21.00
C LEU A 331 7.61 -13.38 -21.53
N ASP A 332 8.37 -14.00 -20.64
CA ASP A 332 9.52 -14.82 -21.00
C ASP A 332 9.72 -15.96 -20.00
N PHE A 333 10.34 -17.05 -20.44
CA PHE A 333 10.41 -18.32 -19.72
C PHE A 333 11.84 -18.85 -19.64
N PHE A 334 12.22 -19.37 -18.49
CA PHE A 334 13.59 -19.82 -18.21
C PHE A 334 13.62 -21.18 -17.51
N ASP A 335 14.57 -22.02 -17.92
CA ASP A 335 14.87 -23.32 -17.34
C ASP A 335 15.86 -23.19 -16.18
N LEU A 336 15.36 -23.32 -14.96
CA LEU A 336 16.15 -23.24 -13.74
C LEU A 336 16.90 -24.55 -13.43
N ARG A 337 16.61 -25.67 -14.10
CA ARG A 337 17.33 -26.96 -13.86
C ARG A 337 18.78 -26.89 -14.29
N SER A 338 19.08 -25.98 -15.22
CA SER A 338 20.42 -25.75 -15.74
C SER A 338 21.31 -24.96 -14.76
N LEU A 339 20.73 -24.39 -13.70
CA LEU A 339 21.46 -23.49 -12.81
C LEU A 339 22.27 -24.27 -11.78
N PRO A 340 23.59 -24.04 -11.69
CA PRO A 340 24.47 -24.78 -10.81
C PRO A 340 24.09 -24.54 -9.35
N GLY A 341 23.90 -25.65 -8.62
CA GLY A 341 23.61 -25.63 -7.19
C GLY A 341 22.16 -25.31 -6.83
N LEU A 342 21.24 -25.10 -7.78
CA LEU A 342 19.80 -25.13 -7.50
C LEU A 342 19.33 -26.60 -7.47
N SER A 343 19.10 -27.13 -6.27
CA SER A 343 18.53 -28.47 -6.09
C SER A 343 17.03 -28.30 -5.93
N LEU A 344 16.32 -28.41 -7.05
CA LEU A 344 14.87 -28.21 -7.15
C LEU A 344 14.10 -29.50 -6.82
N GLU A 345 14.66 -30.38 -5.97
CA GLU A 345 13.97 -31.60 -5.52
C GLU A 345 12.65 -31.29 -4.79
N ASP A 346 12.52 -30.06 -4.27
CA ASP A 346 11.33 -29.49 -3.67
C ASP A 346 10.91 -28.24 -4.47
N GLY A 347 9.98 -28.38 -5.42
CA GLY A 347 9.57 -27.32 -6.35
C GLY A 347 8.96 -26.04 -5.75
N ARG A 348 7.98 -25.40 -6.42
CA ARG A 348 7.14 -24.37 -5.77
C ARG A 348 6.41 -25.09 -4.64
N ALA A 349 7.01 -25.01 -3.46
CA ALA A 349 6.95 -26.02 -2.41
C ALA A 349 5.63 -26.79 -2.31
N GLY A 350 5.79 -28.11 -2.19
CA GLY A 350 4.69 -29.00 -1.86
C GLY A 350 4.00 -28.58 -0.55
N PRO A 351 2.76 -29.06 -0.34
CA PRO A 351 1.99 -28.76 0.85
C PRO A 351 2.82 -28.91 2.13
N CYS A 352 2.88 -27.84 2.94
CA CYS A 352 3.44 -27.89 4.30
C CYS A 352 2.93 -29.15 5.02
N PRO A 353 3.81 -29.94 5.69
CA PRO A 353 3.42 -31.18 6.35
C PRO A 353 2.20 -30.96 7.24
N ALA A 354 1.25 -31.91 7.20
CA ALA A 354 -0.03 -31.77 7.89
C ALA A 354 0.10 -31.46 9.39
N GLU A 355 1.19 -31.92 10.03
CA GLU A 355 1.48 -31.67 11.46
C GLU A 355 1.91 -30.22 11.76
N VAL A 356 2.50 -29.51 10.80
CA VAL A 356 2.99 -28.14 11.00
C VAL A 356 1.88 -27.11 10.74
N ARG A 357 0.89 -27.46 9.91
CA ARG A 357 -0.23 -26.57 9.56
C ARG A 357 -1.07 -26.09 10.76
N PRO A 358 -1.49 -26.94 11.73
CA PRO A 358 -2.28 -26.46 12.87
C PRO A 358 -1.55 -25.40 13.71
N MET A 359 -0.24 -25.56 13.90
CA MET A 359 0.57 -24.60 14.66
C MET A 359 0.69 -23.26 13.92
N GLN A 360 0.91 -23.29 12.61
CA GLN A 360 0.96 -22.08 11.78
C GLN A 360 -0.38 -21.36 11.76
N ASP A 361 -1.49 -22.09 11.61
CA ASP A 361 -2.82 -21.51 11.63
C ASP A 361 -3.14 -20.86 12.98
N ALA A 362 -2.73 -21.49 14.09
CA ALA A 362 -2.84 -20.87 15.42
C ALA A 362 -2.02 -19.56 15.53
N GLN A 363 -0.84 -19.49 14.90
CA GLN A 363 -0.06 -18.24 14.82
C GLN A 363 -0.78 -17.17 14.00
N VAL A 364 -1.40 -17.52 12.88
CA VAL A 364 -2.22 -16.60 12.07
C VAL A 364 -3.35 -16.01 12.90
N TRP A 365 -4.13 -16.86 13.57
CA TRP A 365 -5.22 -16.42 14.44
C TRP A 365 -4.73 -15.54 15.58
N ARG A 366 -3.61 -15.90 16.22
CA ARG A 366 -2.99 -15.07 17.25
C ARG A 366 -2.62 -13.68 16.71
N ARG A 367 -1.99 -13.60 15.54
CA ARG A 367 -1.64 -12.32 14.91
C ARG A 367 -2.89 -11.48 14.61
N GLN A 368 -3.95 -12.10 14.10
CA GLN A 368 -5.22 -11.41 13.84
C GLN A 368 -5.84 -10.85 15.12
N VAL A 369 -5.95 -11.65 16.18
CA VAL A 369 -6.49 -11.19 17.47
C VAL A 369 -5.66 -10.04 18.05
N GLN A 370 -4.32 -10.15 18.00
CA GLN A 370 -3.43 -9.08 18.45
C GLN A 370 -3.56 -7.81 17.59
N GLY A 371 -3.69 -7.96 16.28
CA GLY A 371 -3.90 -6.86 15.34
C GLY A 371 -5.20 -6.11 15.61
N LEU A 372 -6.31 -6.85 15.78
CA LEU A 372 -7.61 -6.28 16.14
C LEU A 372 -7.58 -5.57 17.48
N ALA A 373 -6.95 -6.16 18.51
CA ALA A 373 -6.81 -5.54 19.83
C ALA A 373 -6.06 -4.19 19.74
N ARG A 374 -4.98 -4.11 18.95
CA ARG A 374 -4.25 -2.85 18.71
C ARG A 374 -5.10 -1.82 17.96
N THR A 375 -5.90 -2.25 17.00
CA THR A 375 -6.81 -1.34 16.26
C THR A 375 -7.88 -0.79 17.18
N LEU A 376 -8.50 -1.63 18.02
CA LEU A 376 -9.49 -1.19 19.01
C LEU A 376 -8.89 -0.20 20.01
N GLY A 377 -7.70 -0.47 20.56
CA GLY A 377 -7.03 0.47 21.47
C GLY A 377 -6.78 1.84 20.82
N ARG A 378 -6.33 1.87 19.56
CA ARG A 378 -6.13 3.13 18.82
C ARG A 378 -7.44 3.88 18.54
N LEU A 379 -8.54 3.16 18.31
CA LEU A 379 -9.87 3.77 18.15
C LEU A 379 -10.37 4.36 19.47
N GLU A 380 -10.16 3.67 20.59
CA GLU A 380 -10.50 4.18 21.93
C GLU A 380 -9.70 5.44 22.27
N GLU A 381 -8.39 5.46 22.03
CA GLU A 381 -7.54 6.65 22.22
C GLU A 381 -8.00 7.84 21.36
N ARG A 382 -8.34 7.58 20.08
CA ARG A 382 -8.89 8.61 19.18
C ARG A 382 -10.23 9.14 19.68
N LEU A 383 -11.12 8.26 20.13
CA LEU A 383 -12.41 8.65 20.68
C LEU A 383 -12.24 9.50 21.94
N GLN A 384 -11.36 9.10 22.86
CA GLN A 384 -11.03 9.88 24.06
C GLN A 384 -10.48 11.27 23.70
N SER A 385 -9.61 11.35 22.70
CA SER A 385 -9.06 12.62 22.21
C SER A 385 -10.13 13.52 21.60
N GLN A 386 -11.07 12.96 20.82
CA GLN A 386 -12.19 13.71 20.25
C GLN A 386 -13.17 14.20 21.32
N VAL A 387 -13.45 13.38 22.34
CA VAL A 387 -14.28 13.78 23.48
C VAL A 387 -13.63 14.92 24.25
N ALA A 388 -12.30 14.86 24.49
CA ALA A 388 -11.56 15.94 25.14
C ALA A 388 -11.61 17.24 24.32
N LEU A 389 -11.46 17.16 23.00
CA LEU A 389 -11.57 18.31 22.09
C LEU A 389 -12.99 18.91 22.11
N ALA A 390 -14.03 18.08 22.07
CA ALA A 390 -15.42 18.52 22.13
C ALA A 390 -15.72 19.25 23.45
N ALA A 391 -15.20 18.75 24.57
CA ALA A 391 -15.33 19.40 25.87
C ALA A 391 -14.62 20.77 25.90
N ASP A 392 -13.46 20.90 25.23
CA ASP A 392 -12.75 22.18 25.11
C ASP A 392 -13.53 23.20 24.26
N LEU A 393 -14.06 22.75 23.12
CA LEU A 393 -14.91 23.59 22.27
C LEU A 393 -16.17 24.05 23.01
N ALA A 394 -16.79 23.18 23.81
CA ALA A 394 -17.95 23.55 24.63
C ALA A 394 -17.60 24.64 25.66
N ARG A 395 -16.44 24.54 26.33
CA ARG A 395 -15.95 25.58 27.26
C ARG A 395 -15.70 26.91 26.55
N LYS A 396 -15.06 26.88 25.38
CA LYS A 396 -14.81 28.10 24.58
C LYS A 396 -16.10 28.76 24.12
N ASN A 397 -17.09 27.99 23.68
CA ASN A 397 -18.40 28.51 23.31
C ASN A 397 -19.12 29.15 24.50
N ALA A 398 -19.07 28.54 25.69
CA ALA A 398 -19.62 29.14 26.90
C ALA A 398 -18.95 30.48 27.24
N GLN A 399 -17.60 30.56 27.11
CA GLN A 399 -16.87 31.82 27.31
C GLN A 399 -17.24 32.89 26.27
N LEU A 400 -17.41 32.51 25.00
CA LEU A 400 -17.85 33.44 23.95
C LEU A 400 -19.26 33.97 24.24
N SER A 401 -20.20 33.10 24.62
CA SER A 401 -21.54 33.51 25.01
C SER A 401 -21.53 34.48 26.20
N GLN A 402 -20.69 34.23 27.22
CA GLN A 402 -20.52 35.16 28.35
C GLN A 402 -19.95 36.52 27.90
N ARG A 403 -19.01 36.53 26.95
CA ARG A 403 -18.45 37.78 26.39
C ARG A 403 -19.48 38.53 25.57
N GLU A 404 -20.30 37.85 24.79
CA GLU A 404 -21.40 38.47 24.04
C GLU A 404 -22.44 39.11 24.97
N ASP A 405 -22.83 38.41 26.04
CA ASP A 405 -23.74 38.97 27.05
C ASP A 405 -23.13 40.18 27.76
N HIS A 406 -21.82 40.14 28.06
CA HIS A 406 -21.11 41.29 28.60
C HIS A 406 -21.08 42.47 27.63
N CYS A 407 -20.79 42.24 26.34
CA CYS A 407 -20.83 43.29 25.32
C CYS A 407 -22.22 43.92 25.22
N ARG A 408 -23.29 43.12 25.19
CA ARG A 408 -24.67 43.63 25.19
C ARG A 408 -24.99 44.47 26.42
N LEU A 409 -24.48 44.10 27.58
CA LEU A 409 -24.65 44.88 28.81
C LEU A 409 -23.94 46.23 28.72
N VAL A 410 -22.69 46.24 28.23
CA VAL A 410 -21.92 47.46 28.00
C VAL A 410 -22.59 48.38 26.98
N GLU A 411 -23.11 47.82 25.87
CA GLU A 411 -23.87 48.58 24.86
C GLU A 411 -25.10 49.26 25.45
N ARG A 412 -25.87 48.54 26.30
CA ARG A 412 -27.04 49.12 27.00
C ARG A 412 -26.62 50.24 27.95
N ALA A 413 -25.56 50.05 28.74
CA ALA A 413 -25.07 51.07 29.66
C ALA A 413 -24.55 52.32 28.93
N LEU A 414 -23.89 52.13 27.79
CA LEU A 414 -23.45 53.21 26.91
C LEU A 414 -24.65 54.00 26.36
N ALA A 415 -25.67 53.31 25.84
CA ALA A 415 -26.89 53.94 25.34
C ALA A 415 -27.61 54.76 26.43
N GLN A 416 -27.70 54.23 27.65
CA GLN A 416 -28.25 54.95 28.80
C GLN A 416 -27.43 56.20 29.16
N SER A 417 -26.10 56.07 29.17
CA SER A 417 -25.20 57.20 29.45
C SER A 417 -25.29 58.30 28.39
N GLN A 418 -25.41 57.92 27.12
CA GLN A 418 -25.62 58.86 26.01
C GLN A 418 -26.97 59.58 26.13
N ALA A 419 -28.04 58.87 26.48
CA ALA A 419 -29.36 59.47 26.69
C ALA A 419 -29.34 60.47 27.86
N ALA A 420 -28.73 60.10 28.99
CA ALA A 420 -28.58 60.99 30.15
C ALA A 420 -27.71 62.23 29.83
N LEU A 421 -26.63 62.05 29.06
CA LEU A 421 -25.81 63.17 28.60
C LEU A 421 -26.61 64.13 27.70
N ALA A 422 -27.38 63.59 26.75
CA ALA A 422 -28.22 64.40 25.87
C ALA A 422 -29.30 65.17 26.65
N GLU A 423 -29.89 64.55 27.67
CA GLU A 423 -30.84 65.22 28.56
C GLU A 423 -30.16 66.33 29.38
N SER A 424 -28.99 66.07 29.96
CA SER A 424 -28.21 67.08 30.68
C SER A 424 -27.82 68.26 29.77
N GLN A 425 -27.40 67.98 28.53
CA GLN A 425 -27.09 69.00 27.53
C GLN A 425 -28.32 69.85 27.16
N ARG A 426 -29.49 69.22 26.99
CA ARG A 426 -30.76 69.94 26.76
C ARG A 426 -31.11 70.84 27.95
N GLY A 427 -31.07 70.31 29.17
CA GLY A 427 -31.34 71.08 30.39
C GLY A 427 -30.36 72.24 30.56
N MET A 428 -29.07 72.05 30.25
CA MET A 428 -28.07 73.12 30.23
C MET A 428 -28.41 74.18 29.18
N ALA A 429 -28.76 73.77 27.96
CA ALA A 429 -29.14 74.71 26.89
C ALA A 429 -30.39 75.54 27.25
N GLU A 430 -31.42 74.90 27.83
CA GLU A 430 -32.63 75.58 28.32
C GLU A 430 -32.32 76.57 29.44
N LEU A 431 -31.47 76.16 30.41
CA LEU A 431 -31.03 77.04 31.48
C LEU A 431 -30.27 78.25 30.94
N LEU A 432 -29.33 78.05 29.99
CA LEU A 432 -28.60 79.12 29.31
C LEU A 432 -29.55 80.06 28.54
N ALA A 433 -30.63 79.54 27.96
CA ALA A 433 -31.65 80.31 27.25
C ALA A 433 -32.64 81.03 28.19
N SER A 434 -32.74 80.66 29.46
CA SER A 434 -33.74 81.18 30.40
C SER A 434 -33.58 82.69 30.70
N ARG A 435 -34.69 83.36 31.04
CA ARG A 435 -34.70 84.77 31.48
C ARG A 435 -33.91 84.96 32.77
N SER A 436 -34.03 84.04 33.72
CA SER A 436 -33.32 84.06 35.01
C SER A 436 -31.80 84.01 34.83
N TRP A 437 -31.31 83.17 33.89
CA TRP A 437 -29.90 83.18 33.52
C TRP A 437 -29.48 84.51 32.91
N ARG A 438 -30.24 85.08 31.98
CA ARG A 438 -29.92 86.39 31.38
C ARG A 438 -29.91 87.53 32.41
N LEU A 439 -30.86 87.56 33.34
CA LEU A 439 -30.95 88.55 34.41
C LEU A 439 -29.75 88.51 35.37
N MET A 440 -29.19 87.32 35.63
CA MET A 440 -28.01 87.15 36.49
C MET A 440 -26.67 87.41 35.76
N ALA A 441 -26.68 87.83 34.49
CA ALA A 441 -25.45 88.11 33.72
C ALA A 441 -24.51 89.16 34.35
N PRO A 442 -24.99 90.28 34.91
CA PRO A 442 -24.12 91.27 35.58
C PRO A 442 -23.41 90.68 36.81
N TYR A 443 -24.13 89.91 37.63
CA TYR A 443 -23.57 89.22 38.80
C TYR A 443 -22.54 88.13 38.42
N ARG A 444 -22.76 87.40 37.31
CA ARG A 444 -21.76 86.44 36.79
C ARG A 444 -20.52 87.10 36.19
N LEU A 445 -20.65 88.31 35.64
CA LEU A 445 -19.52 89.12 35.19
C LEU A 445 -18.72 89.63 36.40
N ALA A 446 -19.40 90.17 37.41
CA ALA A 446 -18.78 90.59 38.66
C ALA A 446 -18.03 89.43 39.34
N GLY A 447 -18.65 88.25 39.47
CA GLY A 447 -18.00 87.06 40.04
C GLY A 447 -16.87 86.45 39.19
N ARG A 448 -16.82 86.71 37.87
CA ARG A 448 -15.67 86.34 37.01
C ARG A 448 -14.52 87.32 37.16
N VAL A 449 -14.80 88.62 37.26
CA VAL A 449 -13.81 89.66 37.57
C VAL A 449 -13.23 89.39 38.95
N PHE A 450 -14.06 89.12 39.96
CA PHE A 450 -13.64 88.79 41.32
C PHE A 450 -12.74 87.53 41.36
N ARG A 451 -13.11 86.45 40.67
CA ARG A 451 -12.27 85.24 40.57
C ARG A 451 -10.97 85.45 39.81
N ARG A 452 -10.96 86.23 38.72
CA ARG A 452 -9.71 86.58 38.01
C ARG A 452 -8.80 87.47 38.85
N TRP A 453 -9.38 88.34 39.68
CA TRP A 453 -8.63 89.20 40.61
C TRP A 453 -7.95 88.36 41.70
N PHE A 454 -8.63 87.32 42.20
CA PHE A 454 -8.07 86.38 43.17
C PHE A 454 -7.19 85.26 42.57
N SER A 455 -7.36 84.88 41.30
CA SER A 455 -6.53 83.85 40.66
C SER A 455 -5.31 84.42 39.90
N GLY A 456 -5.25 85.75 39.71
CA GLY A 456 -4.05 86.49 39.31
C GLY A 456 -3.19 86.91 40.50
N ALA A 457 -3.71 86.79 41.73
CA ALA A 457 -2.92 86.82 42.94
C ALA A 457 -2.29 85.44 43.14
N LYS A 458 -1.07 85.26 42.64
CA LYS A 458 -0.17 84.24 43.18
C LYS A 458 -0.05 84.44 44.68
N VAL A 459 -0.35 83.41 45.44
CA VAL A 459 0.57 82.84 46.43
C VAL A 459 0.64 81.35 46.16
#